data_AF-A0A0D7EKH9-F1
#
_entry.id   AF-A0A0D7EKH9-F1
#
_cell.length_a   1.000
_cell.length_b   1.000
_cell.length_c   1.000
_cell.angle_alpha   90.00
_cell.angle_beta   90.00
_cell.angle_gamma   90.00
#
_symmetry.space_group_name_H-M   'P 1'
#
loop_
_entity.id
_entity.type
_entity.pdbx_description
1 polymer ?
#
loop_
_entity_poly.entity_id
_entity_poly.type
_entity_poly.pdbx_seq_one_letter_code
_entity_poly.pdbx_strand_id
1 'polypeptide(L)'
;TRRGIALADFSFVPDAAAPSVALVDGEEQPAGEIHVRRLPHPERLATAYADVVYRRTPLEYSKPLAGRAQMTLHASEFDPLAALDPEIIGAHFMYSGVYGGGFEVEDRRLIKRLDV
;
A
#
# COMPACT_ATOMS: atom_id res chain seq x y z
N THR A 1 -6.43 13.10 -6.40
CA THR A 1 -7.22 13.08 -7.65
C THR A 1 -6.39 12.48 -8.77
N ARG A 2 -7.01 11.89 -9.79
CA ARG A 2 -6.33 11.43 -11.01
C ARG A 2 -6.99 12.11 -12.21
N ARG A 3 -6.21 12.87 -12.98
CA ARG A 3 -6.73 13.70 -14.08
C ARG A 3 -7.90 14.61 -13.65
N GLY A 4 -7.82 15.16 -12.43
CA GLY A 4 -8.87 16.03 -11.86
C GLY A 4 -10.06 15.30 -11.22
N ILE A 5 -10.17 13.98 -11.37
CA ILE A 5 -11.25 13.18 -10.76
C ILE A 5 -10.83 12.78 -9.34
N ALA A 6 -11.68 13.03 -8.34
CA ALA A 6 -11.49 12.48 -6.99
C ALA A 6 -11.58 10.96 -7.06
N LEU A 7 -10.66 10.25 -6.39
CA LEU A 7 -10.65 8.78 -6.39
C LEU A 7 -11.18 8.22 -5.07
N ALA A 8 -10.82 8.88 -3.96
CA ALA A 8 -11.21 8.45 -2.64
C ALA A 8 -11.22 9.65 -1.68
N ASP A 9 -12.19 9.66 -0.78
CA ASP A 9 -12.22 10.50 0.42
C ASP A 9 -12.14 9.61 1.65
N PHE A 10 -11.42 10.06 2.67
CA PHE A 10 -11.24 9.34 3.92
C PHE A 10 -11.46 10.25 5.11
N SER A 11 -12.05 9.70 6.17
CA SER A 11 -12.06 10.30 7.49
C SER A 11 -11.58 9.28 8.52
N PHE A 12 -10.97 9.75 9.59
CA PHE A 12 -10.53 8.93 10.70
C PHE A 12 -10.88 9.62 12.02
N VAL A 13 -11.46 8.87 12.95
CA VAL A 13 -11.76 9.33 14.30
C VAL A 13 -11.11 8.35 15.29
N PRO A 14 -10.19 8.81 16.16
CA PRO A 14 -9.63 7.98 17.21
C PRO A 14 -10.73 7.37 18.09
N ASP A 15 -10.65 6.07 18.33
CA ASP A 15 -11.59 5.31 19.15
C ASP A 15 -10.86 4.09 19.73
N ALA A 16 -10.58 4.12 21.04
CA ALA A 16 -9.88 3.05 21.72
C ALA A 16 -10.67 1.74 21.80
N ALA A 17 -11.99 1.77 21.56
CA ALA A 17 -12.84 0.59 21.50
C ALA A 17 -13.00 0.05 20.07
N ALA A 18 -12.42 0.71 19.06
CA ALA A 18 -12.45 0.22 17.69
C ALA A 18 -11.59 -1.04 17.53
N PRO A 19 -11.97 -1.98 16.65
CA PRO A 19 -11.17 -3.17 16.40
C PRO A 19 -9.84 -2.80 15.74
N SER A 20 -8.76 -3.38 16.25
CA SER A 20 -7.44 -3.34 15.60
C SER A 20 -7.16 -4.72 15.02
N VAL A 21 -7.20 -4.82 13.69
CA VAL A 21 -6.92 -6.07 12.98
C VAL A 21 -5.44 -6.10 12.58
N ALA A 22 -4.72 -7.10 13.05
CA ALA A 22 -3.34 -7.38 12.67
C ALA A 22 -3.28 -8.14 11.34
N LEU A 23 -2.16 -8.05 10.61
CA LEU A 23 -1.97 -8.80 9.37
C LEU A 23 -1.72 -10.29 9.64
N VAL A 24 -1.13 -10.60 10.79
CA VAL A 24 -0.83 -11.95 11.26
C VAL A 24 -1.06 -12.04 12.77
N ASP A 25 -1.30 -13.24 13.29
CA ASP A 25 -1.60 -13.49 14.71
C ASP A 25 -0.40 -13.27 15.65
N GLY A 26 0.82 -13.25 15.12
CA GLY A 26 2.05 -13.08 15.90
C GLY A 26 2.34 -11.64 16.31
N GLU A 27 3.21 -11.46 17.30
CA GLU A 27 3.69 -10.11 17.70
C GLU A 27 4.48 -9.42 16.59
N GLU A 28 5.23 -10.18 15.79
CA GLU A 28 5.97 -9.67 14.64
C GLU A 28 5.03 -9.50 13.44
N GLN A 29 4.74 -8.25 13.09
CA GLN A 29 3.96 -7.92 11.90
C GLN A 29 4.86 -7.85 10.66
N PRO A 30 4.41 -8.38 9.50
CA PRO A 30 5.20 -8.30 8.27
C PRO A 30 5.43 -6.84 7.88
N ALA A 31 6.66 -6.55 7.49
CA ALA A 31 7.08 -5.23 7.03
C ALA A 31 7.59 -5.28 5.58
N GLY A 32 7.52 -4.13 4.91
CA GLY A 32 7.91 -3.99 3.51
C GLY A 32 6.77 -4.28 2.55
N GLU A 33 7.08 -4.16 1.26
CA GLU A 33 6.13 -4.12 0.17
C GLU A 33 6.59 -5.07 -0.94
N ILE A 34 5.63 -5.76 -1.56
CA ILE A 34 5.85 -6.56 -2.76
C ILE A 34 5.40 -5.74 -3.96
N HIS A 35 6.33 -5.46 -4.87
CA HIS A 35 6.09 -4.68 -6.07
C HIS A 35 6.21 -5.56 -7.30
N VAL A 36 5.29 -5.41 -8.25
CA VAL A 36 5.44 -5.97 -9.59
C VAL A 36 5.93 -4.86 -10.51
N ARG A 37 7.18 -4.96 -10.96
CA ARG A 37 7.78 -4.01 -11.90
C ARG A 37 7.62 -4.55 -13.30
N ARG A 38 6.89 -3.85 -14.17
CA ARG A 38 6.72 -4.20 -15.58
C ARG A 38 7.24 -3.09 -16.47
N LEU A 39 7.96 -3.46 -17.52
CA LEU A 39 8.38 -2.56 -18.58
C LEU A 39 7.73 -3.02 -19.89
N PRO A 40 6.89 -2.18 -20.53
CA PRO A 40 6.36 -2.49 -21.85
C PRO A 40 7.49 -2.51 -22.89
N HIS A 41 7.32 -3.35 -23.91
CA HIS A 41 8.24 -3.36 -25.05
C HIS A 41 8.04 -2.07 -25.88
N PRO A 42 9.11 -1.35 -26.24
CA PRO A 42 8.97 -0.05 -26.91
C PRO A 42 8.36 -0.14 -28.32
N GLU A 43 8.59 -1.25 -29.02
CA GLU A 43 8.23 -1.40 -30.44
C GLU A 43 7.00 -2.27 -30.72
N ARG A 44 6.48 -3.01 -29.73
CA ARG A 44 5.37 -3.95 -29.95
C ARG A 44 4.51 -4.07 -28.70
N LEU A 45 3.28 -4.53 -28.89
CA LEU A 45 2.35 -4.82 -27.78
C LEU A 45 2.76 -6.10 -27.04
N ALA A 46 3.83 -5.99 -26.25
CA ALA A 46 4.37 -7.06 -25.41
C ALA A 46 5.00 -6.47 -24.14
N THR A 47 5.29 -7.32 -23.16
CA THR A 47 6.10 -6.95 -22.00
C THR A 47 7.56 -7.28 -22.30
N ALA A 48 8.48 -6.34 -22.13
CA ALA A 48 9.91 -6.60 -22.31
C ALA A 48 10.55 -7.18 -21.04
N TYR A 49 10.01 -6.83 -19.88
CA TYR A 49 10.57 -7.19 -18.58
C TYR A 49 9.48 -7.18 -17.51
N ALA A 50 9.47 -8.19 -16.64
CA ALA A 50 8.63 -8.21 -15.45
C ALA A 50 9.31 -8.94 -14.28
N ASP A 51 9.47 -8.24 -13.15
CA ASP A 51 10.05 -8.80 -11.92
C ASP A 51 9.11 -8.52 -10.74
N VAL A 52 9.02 -9.49 -9.83
CA VAL A 52 8.45 -9.33 -8.49
C VAL A 52 9.60 -9.00 -7.53
N VAL A 53 9.51 -7.88 -6.86
CA VAL A 53 10.56 -7.39 -5.96
C VAL A 53 10.00 -7.10 -4.58
N TYR A 54 10.83 -7.30 -3.57
CA TYR A 54 10.60 -6.86 -2.22
C TYR A 54 11.30 -5.52 -1.98
N ARG A 55 10.64 -4.61 -1.25
CA ARG A 55 11.23 -3.38 -0.74
C ARG A 55 10.85 -3.18 0.72
N ARG A 56 11.82 -2.84 1.57
CA ARG A 56 11.55 -2.42 2.94
C ARG A 56 12.38 -1.19 3.29
N THR A 57 11.69 -0.10 3.55
CA THR A 57 12.27 1.06 4.21
C THR A 57 12.31 0.79 5.72
N PRO A 58 13.44 1.04 6.42
CA PRO A 58 13.56 0.80 7.85
C PRO A 58 12.86 1.90 8.65
N LEU A 59 11.53 2.03 8.46
CA LEU A 59 10.72 2.97 9.22
C LEU A 59 10.40 2.39 10.59
N GLU A 60 10.71 3.16 11.63
CA GLU A 60 10.25 2.91 12.99
C GLU A 60 8.93 3.66 13.20
N TYR A 61 7.87 2.91 13.49
CA TYR A 61 6.53 3.47 13.71
C TYR A 61 6.19 3.55 15.19
N SER A 62 5.36 4.53 15.54
CA SER A 62 4.71 4.61 16.84
C SER A 62 3.83 3.38 17.10
N LYS A 63 3.43 3.19 18.37
CA LYS A 63 2.34 2.26 18.67
C LYS A 63 1.07 2.68 17.89
N PRO A 64 0.30 1.74 17.31
CA PRO A 64 -0.93 2.06 16.60
C PRO A 64 -1.97 2.70 17.53
N LEU A 65 -2.54 3.83 17.10
CA LEU A 65 -3.72 4.42 17.72
C LEU A 65 -4.97 3.92 16.98
N ALA A 66 -5.77 3.07 17.62
CA ALA A 66 -7.00 2.54 17.04
C ALA A 66 -8.03 3.66 16.76
N GLY A 67 -8.85 3.44 15.74
CA GLY A 67 -9.98 4.31 15.45
C GLY A 67 -10.91 3.76 14.40
N ARG A 68 -11.92 4.56 14.07
CA ARG A 68 -12.88 4.25 13.01
C ARG A 68 -12.56 5.10 11.80
N ALA A 69 -12.52 4.46 10.64
CA ALA A 69 -12.37 5.14 9.37
C ALA A 69 -13.65 5.04 8.55
N GLN A 70 -13.91 6.07 7.75
CA GLN A 70 -14.85 6.00 6.64
C GLN A 70 -14.07 6.23 5.36
N MET A 71 -14.45 5.52 4.31
CA MET A 71 -13.91 5.70 2.97
C MET A 71 -15.07 5.81 1.99
N THR A 72 -15.00 6.80 1.11
CA THR A 72 -15.86 6.88 -0.07
C THR A 72 -14.99 6.73 -1.30
N LEU A 73 -15.19 5.69 -2.09
CA LEU A 73 -14.52 5.50 -3.38
C LEU A 73 -15.38 6.06 -4.50
N HIS A 74 -14.77 6.85 -5.37
CA HIS A 74 -15.45 7.53 -6.47
C HIS A 74 -15.21 6.81 -7.79
N ALA A 75 -16.24 6.71 -8.62
CA ALA A 75 -16.13 6.10 -9.94
C ALA A 75 -15.15 6.89 -10.83
N SER A 76 -14.32 6.16 -11.57
CA SER A 76 -13.35 6.73 -12.51
C SER A 76 -13.17 5.79 -13.70
N GLU A 77 -13.25 6.32 -14.92
CA GLU A 77 -12.94 5.56 -16.14
C GLU A 77 -11.44 5.20 -16.23
N PHE A 78 -10.58 5.91 -15.48
CA PHE A 78 -9.14 5.72 -15.47
C PHE A 78 -8.66 4.84 -14.32
N ASP A 79 -9.55 4.47 -13.40
CA ASP A 79 -9.16 3.81 -12.15
C ASP A 79 -10.26 2.89 -11.61
N PRO A 80 -10.02 1.56 -11.54
CA PRO A 80 -11.04 0.59 -11.16
C PRO A 80 -11.23 0.46 -9.64
N LEU A 81 -10.60 1.33 -8.81
CA LEU A 81 -10.62 1.20 -7.35
C LEU A 81 -12.03 1.06 -6.77
N ALA A 82 -12.99 1.87 -7.23
CA ALA A 82 -14.36 1.82 -6.72
C ALA A 82 -15.07 0.47 -6.97
N ALA A 83 -14.65 -0.29 -7.99
CA ALA A 83 -15.21 -1.60 -8.30
C ALA A 83 -14.74 -2.71 -7.33
N LEU A 84 -13.74 -2.43 -6.48
CA LEU A 84 -13.30 -3.36 -5.45
C LEU A 84 -14.29 -3.48 -4.29
N ASP A 85 -15.17 -2.49 -4.11
CA ASP A 85 -16.18 -2.41 -3.05
C ASP A 85 -15.70 -2.93 -1.67
N PRO A 86 -14.63 -2.34 -1.11
CA PRO A 86 -13.96 -2.91 0.04
C PRO A 86 -14.70 -2.67 1.36
N GLU A 87 -14.65 -3.65 2.25
CA GLU A 87 -15.06 -3.52 3.65
C GLU A 87 -13.89 -3.03 4.52
N ILE A 88 -14.14 -2.03 5.38
CA ILE A 88 -13.18 -1.61 6.41
C ILE A 88 -13.40 -2.46 7.67
N ILE A 89 -12.50 -3.41 7.89
CA ILE A 89 -12.52 -4.28 9.08
C ILE A 89 -11.74 -3.72 10.29
N GLY A 90 -10.91 -2.69 10.08
CA GLY A 90 -10.15 -2.03 11.14
C GLY A 90 -9.37 -0.83 10.61
N ALA A 91 -9.05 0.11 11.50
CA ALA A 91 -8.24 1.28 11.16
C ALA A 91 -7.38 1.71 12.35
N HIS A 92 -6.15 2.14 12.06
CA HIS A 92 -5.26 2.69 13.05
C HIS A 92 -4.39 3.79 12.44
N PHE A 93 -3.99 4.74 13.27
CA PHE A 93 -3.04 5.78 12.92
C PHE A 93 -1.67 5.44 13.52
N MET A 94 -0.63 5.57 12.69
CA MET A 94 0.77 5.44 13.09
C MET A 94 1.56 6.59 12.46
N TYR A 95 2.65 6.99 13.12
CA TYR A 95 3.60 7.94 12.55
C TYR A 95 5.02 7.41 12.71
N SER A 96 5.92 7.86 11.84
CA SER A 96 7.36 7.60 11.96
C SER A 96 8.09 8.92 12.21
N GLY A 97 9.05 8.90 13.13
CA GLY A 97 9.99 10.00 13.33
C GLY A 97 11.12 10.02 12.30
N VAL A 98 11.22 8.99 11.46
CA VAL A 98 12.27 8.84 10.45
C VAL A 98 11.73 9.24 9.08
N TYR A 99 12.43 10.14 8.40
CA TYR A 99 12.17 10.42 6.99
C TYR A 99 12.80 9.31 6.13
N GLY A 100 12.02 8.30 5.77
CA GLY A 100 12.46 7.10 5.03
C GLY A 100 12.71 7.28 3.53
N GLY A 101 12.97 8.50 3.06
CA GLY A 101 13.03 8.82 1.62
C GLY A 101 14.36 8.54 0.89
N GLY A 102 15.27 7.76 1.47
CA GLY A 102 16.61 7.52 0.91
C GLY A 102 16.75 6.16 0.24
N PHE A 103 17.23 6.14 -1.02
CA PHE A 103 17.50 4.90 -1.77
C PHE A 103 18.56 4.01 -1.11
N GLU A 104 19.46 4.56 -0.31
CA GLU A 104 20.61 3.86 0.28
C GLU A 104 20.26 2.99 1.51
N VAL A 105 19.13 3.28 2.18
CA VAL A 105 18.74 2.56 3.42
C VAL A 105 17.65 1.50 3.19
N GLU A 106 17.10 1.41 1.97
CA GLU A 106 16.07 0.43 1.66
C GLU A 106 16.65 -0.96 1.40
N ASP A 107 16.10 -1.97 2.07
CA ASP A 107 16.32 -3.37 1.72
C ASP A 107 15.54 -3.70 0.45
N ARG A 108 16.25 -4.05 -0.63
CA ARG A 108 15.68 -4.32 -1.95
C ARG A 108 16.13 -5.68 -2.44
N ARG A 109 15.18 -6.55 -2.75
CA ARG A 109 15.47 -7.92 -3.18
C ARG A 109 14.63 -8.30 -4.39
N LEU A 110 15.24 -8.95 -5.38
CA LEU A 110 14.49 -9.66 -6.40
C LEU A 110 13.90 -10.91 -5.77
N ILE A 111 12.57 -11.06 -5.81
CA ILE A 111 11.90 -12.29 -5.39
C ILE A 111 11.86 -13.26 -6.56
N LYS A 112 11.36 -12.80 -7.72
CA LYS A 112 11.15 -13.66 -8.88
C LYS A 112 11.14 -12.85 -10.18
N ARG A 113 11.83 -13.36 -11.20
CA ARG A 113 11.61 -12.94 -12.59
C ARG A 113 10.41 -13.67 -13.17
N LEU A 114 9.49 -12.94 -13.78
CA LEU A 114 8.32 -13.50 -14.45
C LEU A 114 8.66 -13.77 -15.91
N ASP A 115 8.13 -14.89 -16.43
CA ASP A 115 8.17 -15.17 -17.86
C ASP A 115 7.27 -14.17 -18.58
N VAL A 116 7.79 -13.52 -19.63
CA VAL A 116 7.15 -12.44 -20.39
C VAL A 116 7.13 -12.71 -21.87
#